data_AF-A0A9D5CJB3-F1
#
_entry.id   AF-A0A9D5CJB3-F1
#
_cell.length_a   1.000
_cell.length_b   1.000
_cell.length_c   1.000
_cell.angle_alpha   90.00
_cell.angle_beta   90.00
_cell.angle_gamma   90.00
#
_symmetry.space_group_name_H-M   'P 1'
#
loop_
_entity.id
_entity.type
_entity.pdbx_description
1 polymer ?
#
loop_
_entity_poly.entity_id
_entity_poly.type
_entity_poly.pdbx_seq_one_letter_code
_entity_poly.pdbx_strand_id
1 'polypeptide(L)'
;MEDVATEYYRELLRRNLLQSDPLSYRNGGSTMHDLPACSCSIHRQASVAKVIDFWFVGIRGLMQQTGSVPDDESYNLVIGLLITMNQIDSALKYMDLTLKSGYMVSMNVFTDCVRSCVTAGRLDVLASIIEKCKTTDQNKSLCPPWNLCNYIADVALQADHSKLAFFALEFLACWIARGENARPPVLLSVDEGLVVSAFGTAGRTYDSTLSDAAWSILRRSLRQKRAPSPETYLSKIFSHASSGQLQRAFSTLSEFENAYINSGEVDEELFSPFTSLYPLVVACCKNGFTTLDSVYVQLENLSNADPPYKSVAALNCVILGCANIWDLDRAYETFEAISGKLGMVPDIHSYNALICAFGKLKNAGTSCKVSILVLGT
;
A
#
# COMPACT_ATOMS: atom_id res chain seq x y z
N MET A 1 2.88 -46.06 12.51
CA MET A 1 2.13 -45.31 11.48
C MET A 1 3.00 -44.28 10.77
N GLU A 2 3.97 -43.65 11.45
CA GLU A 2 5.09 -42.91 10.80
C GLU A 2 5.79 -43.73 9.71
N ASP A 3 6.02 -45.02 9.96
CA ASP A 3 6.76 -45.87 9.02
C ASP A 3 6.05 -46.07 7.66
N VAL A 4 4.72 -46.21 7.62
CA VAL A 4 4.03 -46.53 6.36
C VAL A 4 3.94 -45.31 5.43
N ALA A 5 3.69 -44.12 5.99
CA ALA A 5 3.68 -42.88 5.21
C ALA A 5 5.08 -42.51 4.71
N THR A 6 6.10 -42.70 5.55
CA THR A 6 7.51 -42.42 5.21
C THR A 6 8.07 -43.42 4.19
N GLU A 7 7.70 -44.70 4.29
CA GLU A 7 8.10 -45.75 3.35
C GLU A 7 7.42 -45.56 1.99
N TYR A 8 6.14 -45.18 1.98
CA TYR A 8 5.43 -44.85 0.73
C TYR A 8 5.97 -43.57 0.08
N TYR A 9 6.40 -42.59 0.88
CA TYR A 9 7.09 -41.38 0.40
C TYR A 9 8.46 -41.69 -0.24
N ARG A 10 9.26 -42.57 0.37
CA ARG A 10 10.50 -43.08 -0.23
C ARG A 10 10.24 -43.83 -1.54
N GLU A 11 9.11 -44.54 -1.62
CA GLU A 11 8.75 -45.30 -2.81
C GLU A 11 8.23 -44.40 -3.95
N LEU A 12 7.52 -43.31 -3.63
CA LEU A 12 7.15 -42.26 -4.60
C LEU A 12 8.36 -41.48 -5.13
N LEU A 13 9.35 -41.20 -4.25
CA LEU A 13 10.64 -40.61 -4.64
C LEU A 13 11.48 -41.59 -5.50
N ARG A 14 11.56 -42.88 -5.14
CA ARG A 14 12.26 -43.92 -5.91
C ARG A 14 11.69 -44.13 -7.31
N ARG A 15 10.38 -43.94 -7.50
CA ARG A 15 9.71 -44.11 -8.79
C ARG A 15 9.84 -42.90 -9.73
N ASN A 16 10.66 -41.89 -9.38
CA ASN A 16 10.89 -40.69 -10.20
C ASN A 16 9.61 -39.94 -10.61
N LEU A 17 8.52 -40.07 -9.85
CA LEU A 17 7.26 -39.35 -10.08
C LEU A 17 7.26 -37.94 -9.47
N LEU A 18 8.32 -37.58 -8.74
CA LEU A 18 8.51 -36.31 -8.01
C LEU A 18 9.76 -35.52 -8.45
N GLN A 19 10.56 -36.00 -9.42
CA GLN A 19 11.64 -35.18 -9.97
C GLN A 19 11.04 -34.06 -10.83
N SER A 20 11.15 -32.82 -10.35
CA SER A 20 11.09 -31.64 -11.20
C SER A 20 12.27 -31.69 -12.16
N ASP A 21 12.02 -31.73 -13.46
CA ASP A 21 13.06 -31.45 -14.45
C ASP A 21 13.67 -30.06 -14.12
N PRO A 22 15.01 -29.93 -14.06
CA PRO A 22 15.63 -28.67 -13.74
C PRO A 22 15.31 -27.63 -14.82
N LEU A 23 14.75 -26.50 -14.39
CA LEU A 23 14.47 -25.31 -15.18
C LEU A 23 15.62 -25.00 -16.16
N SER A 24 15.39 -25.19 -17.45
CA SER A 24 16.18 -24.57 -18.51
C SER A 24 15.75 -23.11 -18.66
N TYR A 25 16.25 -22.25 -17.78
CA TYR A 25 16.32 -20.82 -18.09
C TYR A 25 17.33 -20.63 -19.22
N ARG A 26 16.86 -20.48 -20.46
CA ARG A 26 17.63 -19.81 -21.52
C ARG A 26 16.74 -18.92 -22.37
N ASN A 27 17.13 -17.65 -22.39
CA ASN A 27 16.56 -16.54 -23.13
C ASN A 27 16.18 -16.86 -24.59
N GLY A 28 15.01 -16.34 -24.98
CA GLY A 28 14.77 -15.80 -26.32
C GLY A 28 14.28 -16.79 -27.39
N GLY A 29 13.10 -16.50 -27.93
CA GLY A 29 12.64 -17.01 -29.23
C GLY A 29 11.44 -17.95 -29.15
N SER A 30 10.24 -17.37 -29.24
CA SER A 30 8.99 -18.11 -29.45
C SER A 30 9.10 -19.02 -30.68
N THR A 31 8.99 -20.34 -30.49
CA THR A 31 8.63 -21.26 -31.58
C THR A 31 7.57 -22.25 -31.12
N MET A 32 6.61 -22.46 -32.00
CA MET A 32 5.29 -23.07 -31.80
C MET A 32 5.35 -24.61 -31.76
N HIS A 33 6.24 -25.21 -30.94
CA HIS A 33 6.43 -26.67 -30.87
C HIS A 33 6.35 -27.33 -29.48
N ASP A 34 6.20 -26.58 -28.37
CA ASP A 34 6.20 -27.15 -26.99
C ASP A 34 4.82 -27.41 -26.36
N LEU A 35 3.73 -27.16 -27.09
CA LEU A 35 2.35 -27.32 -26.60
C LEU A 35 1.96 -28.75 -26.14
N PRO A 36 2.38 -29.86 -26.79
CA PRO A 36 1.94 -31.20 -26.40
C PRO A 36 2.58 -31.70 -25.09
N ALA A 37 3.85 -31.35 -24.84
CA ALA A 37 4.58 -31.76 -23.64
C ALA A 37 4.07 -31.03 -22.39
N CYS A 38 3.80 -29.73 -22.50
CA CYS A 38 3.14 -28.96 -21.44
C CYS A 38 1.74 -29.52 -21.12
N SER A 39 0.95 -29.83 -22.16
CA SER A 39 -0.40 -30.41 -21.98
C SER A 39 -0.36 -31.77 -21.26
N CYS A 40 0.57 -32.66 -21.63
CA CYS A 40 0.73 -33.97 -20.98
C CYS A 40 1.18 -33.83 -19.51
N SER A 41 2.11 -32.93 -19.20
CA SER A 41 2.55 -32.68 -17.82
C SER A 41 1.44 -32.09 -16.95
N ILE A 42 0.67 -31.13 -17.48
CA ILE A 42 -0.49 -30.55 -16.78
C ILE A 42 -1.56 -31.61 -16.53
N HIS A 43 -1.88 -32.45 -17.52
CA HIS A 43 -2.87 -33.52 -17.37
C HIS A 43 -2.40 -34.60 -16.39
N ARG A 44 -1.10 -34.91 -16.36
CA ARG A 44 -0.50 -35.84 -15.39
C ARG A 44 -0.51 -35.26 -13.98
N GLN A 45 -0.14 -34.00 -13.80
CA GLN A 45 -0.20 -33.29 -12.51
C GLN A 45 -1.64 -33.21 -11.98
N ALA A 46 -2.61 -32.85 -12.84
CA ALA A 46 -4.03 -32.83 -12.47
C ALA A 46 -4.56 -34.22 -12.08
N SER A 47 -4.02 -35.30 -12.66
CA SER A 47 -4.40 -36.67 -12.30
C SER A 47 -3.83 -37.06 -10.93
N VAL A 48 -2.59 -36.69 -10.62
CA VAL A 48 -1.98 -36.94 -9.31
C VAL A 48 -2.65 -36.12 -8.20
N ALA A 49 -3.03 -34.88 -8.49
CA ALA A 49 -3.77 -34.03 -7.56
C ALA A 49 -5.14 -34.62 -7.18
N LYS A 50 -5.88 -35.14 -8.17
CA LYS A 50 -7.12 -35.88 -7.93
C LYS A 50 -6.88 -37.14 -7.08
N VAL A 51 -5.73 -37.79 -7.25
CA VAL A 51 -5.34 -38.93 -6.41
C VAL A 51 -5.04 -38.49 -4.98
N ILE A 52 -4.38 -37.35 -4.76
CA ILE A 52 -4.15 -36.79 -3.41
C ILE A 52 -5.48 -36.38 -2.77
N ASP A 53 -6.36 -35.70 -3.50
CA ASP A 53 -7.69 -35.33 -3.02
C ASP A 53 -8.51 -36.58 -2.64
N PHE A 54 -8.52 -37.58 -3.52
CA PHE A 54 -9.20 -38.83 -3.28
C PHE A 54 -8.58 -39.61 -2.12
N TRP A 55 -7.25 -39.61 -2.01
CA TRP A 55 -6.51 -40.26 -0.93
C TRP A 55 -6.74 -39.57 0.40
N PHE A 56 -6.78 -38.24 0.45
CA PHE A 56 -7.02 -37.50 1.69
C PHE A 56 -8.49 -37.61 2.13
N VAL A 57 -9.45 -37.58 1.20
CA VAL A 57 -10.86 -37.88 1.51
C VAL A 57 -11.03 -39.33 2.00
N GLY A 58 -10.35 -40.28 1.35
CA GLY A 58 -10.32 -41.68 1.74
C GLY A 58 -9.68 -41.90 3.12
N ILE A 59 -8.55 -41.24 3.38
CA ILE A 59 -7.88 -41.27 4.68
C ILE A 59 -8.72 -40.61 5.74
N ARG A 60 -9.34 -39.45 5.48
CA ARG A 60 -10.25 -38.82 6.45
C ARG A 60 -11.44 -39.72 6.78
N GLY A 61 -11.98 -40.44 5.79
CA GLY A 61 -13.04 -41.43 5.99
C GLY A 61 -12.58 -42.64 6.81
N LEU A 62 -11.39 -43.18 6.53
CA LEU A 62 -10.77 -44.27 7.30
C LEU A 62 -10.36 -43.84 8.72
N MET A 63 -9.92 -42.60 8.88
CA MET A 63 -9.55 -42.00 10.16
C MET A 63 -10.80 -41.81 11.03
N GLN A 64 -11.91 -41.33 10.46
CA GLN A 64 -13.21 -41.27 11.16
C GLN A 64 -13.75 -42.65 11.58
N GLN A 65 -13.50 -43.70 10.79
CA GLN A 65 -13.87 -45.08 11.12
C GLN A 65 -12.97 -45.71 12.19
N THR A 66 -11.71 -45.29 12.28
CA THR A 66 -10.73 -45.78 13.26
C THR A 66 -10.63 -44.91 14.51
N GLY A 67 -11.41 -43.82 14.59
CA GLY A 67 -11.39 -42.87 15.71
C GLY A 67 -10.18 -41.93 15.75
N SER A 68 -9.36 -41.92 14.70
CA SER A 68 -8.23 -40.99 14.57
C SER A 68 -8.65 -39.71 13.83
N VAL A 69 -8.10 -38.56 14.19
CA VAL A 69 -8.44 -37.27 13.57
C VAL A 69 -7.18 -36.72 12.90
N PRO A 70 -7.24 -36.17 11.68
CA PRO A 70 -6.09 -35.51 11.06
C PRO A 70 -5.58 -34.39 11.95
N ASP A 71 -4.27 -34.36 12.17
CA ASP A 71 -3.58 -33.34 12.96
C ASP A 71 -2.98 -32.24 12.08
N ASP A 72 -2.38 -31.22 12.72
CA ASP A 72 -1.76 -30.08 12.06
C ASP A 72 -0.73 -30.51 10.99
N GLU A 73 0.09 -31.52 11.28
CA GLU A 73 1.13 -32.02 10.38
C GLU A 73 0.53 -32.67 9.13
N SER A 74 -0.54 -33.43 9.28
CA SER A 74 -1.27 -34.05 8.17
C SER A 74 -1.79 -33.00 7.18
N TYR A 75 -2.40 -31.92 7.68
CA TYR A 75 -2.88 -30.83 6.83
C TYR A 75 -1.72 -30.06 6.18
N ASN A 76 -0.66 -29.76 6.94
CA ASN A 76 0.49 -29.04 6.42
C ASN A 76 1.18 -29.80 5.27
N LEU A 77 1.33 -31.12 5.39
CA LEU A 77 1.89 -31.97 4.33
C LEU A 77 1.05 -31.93 3.05
N VAL A 78 -0.28 -32.07 3.17
CA VAL A 78 -1.19 -32.07 2.02
C VAL A 78 -1.19 -30.73 1.30
N ILE A 79 -1.22 -29.63 2.05
CA ILE A 79 -1.16 -28.29 1.46
C ILE A 79 0.18 -28.11 0.74
N GLY A 80 1.31 -28.48 1.36
CA GLY A 80 2.63 -28.40 0.74
C GLY A 80 2.72 -29.20 -0.57
N LEU A 81 2.21 -30.43 -0.59
CA LEU A 81 2.18 -31.28 -1.80
C LEU A 81 1.29 -30.69 -2.90
N LEU A 82 0.14 -30.10 -2.55
CA LEU A 82 -0.73 -29.46 -3.55
C LEU A 82 -0.09 -28.21 -4.16
N ILE A 83 0.66 -27.45 -3.36
CA ILE A 83 1.42 -26.29 -3.84
C ILE A 83 2.54 -26.72 -4.80
N THR A 84 3.30 -27.79 -4.48
CA THR A 84 4.35 -28.28 -5.40
C THR A 84 3.79 -28.84 -6.71
N MET A 85 2.53 -29.28 -6.72
CA MET A 85 1.81 -29.69 -7.93
C MET A 85 1.11 -28.53 -8.66
N ASN A 86 1.31 -27.28 -8.22
CA ASN A 86 0.67 -26.08 -8.77
C ASN A 86 -0.87 -26.13 -8.73
N GLN A 87 -1.44 -26.86 -7.76
CA GLN A 87 -2.88 -27.00 -7.55
C GLN A 87 -3.35 -26.05 -6.45
N ILE A 88 -3.27 -24.77 -6.79
CA ILE A 88 -3.43 -23.67 -5.85
C ILE A 88 -4.85 -23.67 -5.27
N ASP A 89 -5.88 -23.83 -6.11
CA ASP A 89 -7.27 -23.79 -5.65
C ASP A 89 -7.58 -24.91 -4.63
N SER A 90 -7.05 -26.13 -4.83
CA SER A 90 -7.17 -27.23 -3.86
C SER A 90 -6.37 -26.95 -2.60
N ALA A 91 -5.13 -26.44 -2.72
CA ALA A 91 -4.30 -26.08 -1.58
C ALA A 91 -4.99 -25.03 -0.67
N LEU A 92 -5.59 -24.01 -1.27
CA LEU A 92 -6.33 -22.96 -0.56
C LEU A 92 -7.60 -23.50 0.12
N LYS A 93 -8.28 -24.46 -0.50
CA LYS A 93 -9.42 -25.17 0.10
C LYS A 93 -9.00 -25.93 1.36
N TYR A 94 -7.87 -26.65 1.34
CA TYR A 94 -7.36 -27.31 2.53
C TYR A 94 -6.87 -26.33 3.58
N MET A 95 -6.25 -25.22 3.18
CA MET A 95 -5.87 -24.18 4.12
C MET A 95 -7.09 -23.59 4.84
N ASP A 96 -8.17 -23.31 4.13
CA ASP A 96 -9.44 -22.86 4.73
C ASP A 96 -10.03 -23.94 5.66
N LEU A 97 -9.91 -25.22 5.29
CA LEU A 97 -10.34 -26.33 6.14
C LEU A 97 -9.51 -26.40 7.43
N THR A 98 -8.18 -26.29 7.35
CA THR A 98 -7.25 -26.28 8.50
C THR A 98 -7.61 -25.17 9.48
N LEU A 99 -7.84 -23.95 8.97
CA LEU A 99 -8.22 -22.80 9.80
C LEU A 99 -9.60 -22.98 10.44
N LYS A 100 -10.57 -23.53 9.72
CA LYS A 100 -11.92 -23.83 10.25
C LYS A 100 -11.91 -24.92 11.33
N SER A 101 -11.03 -25.91 11.22
CA SER A 101 -10.83 -26.91 12.27
C SER A 101 -10.04 -26.38 13.47
N GLY A 102 -9.55 -25.14 13.40
CA GLY A 102 -8.80 -24.51 14.48
C GLY A 102 -7.36 -25.01 14.62
N TYR A 103 -6.80 -25.60 13.56
CA TYR A 103 -5.43 -26.15 13.52
C TYR A 103 -4.40 -25.07 13.15
N MET A 104 -3.14 -25.25 13.58
CA MET A 104 -2.08 -24.29 13.28
C MET A 104 -1.51 -24.47 11.88
N VAL A 105 -1.38 -23.35 11.16
CA VAL A 105 -0.70 -23.34 9.85
C VAL A 105 0.79 -23.16 10.09
N SER A 106 1.60 -24.10 9.61
CA SER A 106 3.06 -24.00 9.74
C SER A 106 3.61 -22.83 8.91
N MET A 107 4.74 -22.25 9.34
CA MET A 107 5.36 -21.12 8.65
C MET A 107 5.80 -21.46 7.21
N ASN A 108 6.24 -22.70 6.98
CA ASN A 108 6.63 -23.18 5.65
C ASN A 108 5.43 -23.18 4.71
N VAL A 109 4.31 -23.75 5.15
CA VAL A 109 3.06 -23.79 4.38
C VAL A 109 2.51 -22.40 4.13
N PHE A 110 2.57 -21.50 5.12
CA PHE A 110 2.19 -20.11 4.94
C PHE A 110 3.07 -19.41 3.88
N THR A 111 4.39 -19.60 3.95
CA THR A 111 5.35 -19.01 3.00
C THR A 111 5.10 -19.51 1.58
N ASP A 112 4.90 -20.81 1.41
CA ASP A 112 4.62 -21.41 0.11
C ASP A 112 3.26 -20.98 -0.44
N CYS A 113 2.26 -20.82 0.43
CA CYS A 113 0.96 -20.26 0.06
C CYS A 113 1.07 -18.82 -0.42
N VAL A 114 1.83 -17.96 0.29
CA VAL A 114 2.09 -16.58 -0.14
C VAL A 114 2.72 -16.58 -1.53
N ARG A 115 3.81 -17.33 -1.72
CA ARG A 115 4.53 -17.38 -3.02
C ARG A 115 3.62 -17.88 -4.13
N SER A 116 2.87 -18.95 -3.87
CA SER A 116 1.94 -19.55 -4.83
C SER A 116 0.80 -18.61 -5.22
N CYS A 117 0.19 -17.91 -4.24
CA CYS A 117 -0.87 -16.93 -4.52
C CYS A 117 -0.35 -15.75 -5.34
N VAL A 118 0.86 -15.26 -5.05
CA VAL A 118 1.49 -14.18 -5.80
C VAL A 118 1.78 -14.62 -7.24
N THR A 119 2.37 -15.79 -7.45
CA THR A 119 2.64 -16.30 -8.81
C THR A 119 1.37 -16.50 -9.64
N ALA A 120 0.23 -16.76 -8.98
CA ALA A 120 -1.06 -16.91 -9.61
C ALA A 120 -1.85 -15.60 -9.74
N GLY A 121 -1.33 -14.48 -9.21
CA GLY A 121 -2.03 -13.19 -9.17
C GLY A 121 -3.29 -13.18 -8.29
N ARG A 122 -3.48 -14.16 -7.40
CA ARG A 122 -4.68 -14.27 -6.53
C ARG A 122 -4.49 -13.52 -5.21
N LEU A 123 -4.29 -12.20 -5.29
CA LEU A 123 -4.00 -11.37 -4.12
C LEU A 123 -5.18 -11.24 -3.14
N ASP A 124 -6.42 -11.16 -3.65
CA ASP A 124 -7.62 -11.09 -2.80
C ASP A 124 -7.77 -12.34 -1.92
N VAL A 125 -7.50 -13.51 -2.50
CA VAL A 125 -7.59 -14.78 -1.78
C VAL A 125 -6.49 -14.86 -0.73
N LEU A 126 -5.28 -14.41 -1.06
CA LEU A 126 -4.19 -14.30 -0.10
C LEU A 126 -4.57 -13.39 1.08
N ALA A 127 -5.15 -12.21 0.81
CA ALA A 127 -5.63 -11.32 1.86
C ALA A 127 -6.69 -12.00 2.74
N SER A 128 -7.63 -12.75 2.15
CA SER A 128 -8.67 -13.48 2.90
C SER A 128 -8.09 -14.57 3.82
N ILE A 129 -7.01 -15.23 3.38
CA ILE A 129 -6.33 -16.25 4.17
C ILE A 129 -5.57 -15.62 5.31
N ILE A 130 -4.83 -14.54 5.06
CA ILE A 130 -4.11 -13.81 6.10
C ILE A 130 -5.09 -13.32 7.18
N GLU A 131 -6.23 -12.77 6.77
CA GLU A 131 -7.29 -12.36 7.69
C GLU A 131 -7.77 -13.52 8.57
N LYS A 132 -8.08 -14.68 7.97
CA LYS A 132 -8.50 -15.88 8.72
C LYS A 132 -7.42 -16.41 9.66
N CYS A 133 -6.15 -16.38 9.25
CA CYS A 133 -5.03 -16.73 10.11
C CYS A 133 -4.99 -15.80 11.35
N LYS A 134 -5.24 -14.50 11.17
CA LYS A 134 -5.25 -13.54 12.28
C LYS A 134 -6.45 -13.70 13.22
N THR A 135 -7.62 -14.11 12.71
CA THR A 135 -8.82 -14.29 13.54
C THR A 135 -8.84 -15.60 14.32
N THR A 136 -8.03 -16.58 13.92
CA THR A 136 -7.97 -17.88 14.60
C THR A 136 -7.04 -17.79 15.82
N ASP A 137 -7.53 -18.05 17.03
CA ASP A 137 -6.79 -17.83 18.28
C ASP A 137 -5.40 -18.48 18.31
N GLN A 138 -5.27 -19.69 17.76
CA GLN A 138 -3.99 -20.40 17.70
C GLN A 138 -2.97 -19.75 16.73
N ASN A 139 -3.46 -19.06 15.69
CA ASN A 139 -2.63 -18.41 14.66
C ASN A 139 -2.51 -16.90 14.89
N LYS A 140 -3.06 -16.35 15.97
CA LYS A 140 -2.96 -14.92 16.33
C LYS A 140 -1.52 -14.44 16.49
N SER A 141 -0.59 -15.34 16.81
CA SER A 141 0.85 -15.07 16.94
C SER A 141 1.63 -15.17 15.62
N LEU A 142 0.96 -15.60 14.54
CA LEU A 142 1.56 -15.77 13.21
C LEU A 142 2.19 -14.44 12.77
N CYS A 143 3.50 -14.46 12.59
CA CYS A 143 4.25 -13.35 12.06
C CYS A 143 5.26 -13.92 11.06
N PRO A 144 5.06 -13.72 9.75
CA PRO A 144 5.98 -14.22 8.74
C PRO A 144 7.37 -13.62 8.91
N PRO A 145 8.45 -14.26 8.43
CA PRO A 145 9.80 -13.70 8.53
C PRO A 145 9.87 -12.33 7.83
N TRP A 146 10.74 -11.43 8.32
CA TRP A 146 10.87 -10.05 7.83
C TRP A 146 10.95 -9.94 6.30
N ASN A 147 11.74 -10.81 5.66
CA ASN A 147 11.89 -10.82 4.19
C ASN A 147 10.58 -11.17 3.47
N LEU A 148 9.76 -12.05 4.05
CA LEU A 148 8.45 -12.38 3.51
C LEU A 148 7.47 -11.22 3.70
N CYS A 149 7.55 -10.49 4.82
CA CYS A 149 6.76 -9.26 5.02
C CYS A 149 7.06 -8.21 3.94
N ASN A 150 8.35 -7.97 3.66
CA ASN A 150 8.76 -7.04 2.60
C ASN A 150 8.31 -7.52 1.22
N TYR A 151 8.39 -8.82 0.95
CA TYR A 151 7.89 -9.39 -0.31
C TYR A 151 6.38 -9.19 -0.47
N ILE A 152 5.59 -9.45 0.57
CA ILE A 152 4.13 -9.20 0.53
C ILE A 152 3.85 -7.71 0.33
N ALA A 153 4.57 -6.84 1.02
CA ALA A 153 4.43 -5.39 0.88
C ALA A 153 4.74 -4.95 -0.56
N ASP A 154 5.88 -5.34 -1.12
CA ASP A 154 6.28 -4.97 -2.48
C ASP A 154 5.22 -5.39 -3.52
N VAL A 155 4.77 -6.64 -3.47
CA VAL A 155 3.74 -7.16 -4.38
C VAL A 155 2.40 -6.42 -4.19
N ALA A 156 1.98 -6.18 -2.94
CA ALA A 156 0.73 -5.51 -2.66
C ALA A 156 0.73 -4.05 -3.13
N LEU A 157 1.85 -3.34 -2.95
CA LEU A 157 2.01 -1.94 -3.34
C LEU A 157 2.13 -1.78 -4.85
N GLN A 158 2.80 -2.70 -5.55
CA GLN A 158 2.84 -2.73 -7.01
C GLN A 158 1.46 -3.00 -7.63
N ALA A 159 0.63 -3.80 -6.96
CA ALA A 159 -0.71 -4.15 -7.43
C ALA A 159 -1.84 -3.23 -6.91
N ASP A 160 -1.51 -2.15 -6.19
CA ASP A 160 -2.48 -1.26 -5.55
C ASP A 160 -3.48 -1.97 -4.61
N HIS A 161 -3.07 -3.07 -3.97
CA HIS A 161 -3.94 -3.85 -3.09
C HIS A 161 -3.85 -3.37 -1.64
N SER A 162 -4.69 -2.40 -1.26
CA SER A 162 -4.60 -1.72 0.05
C SER A 162 -4.68 -2.65 1.26
N LYS A 163 -5.65 -3.59 1.27
CA LYS A 163 -5.84 -4.54 2.38
C LYS A 163 -4.62 -5.46 2.61
N LEU A 164 -4.00 -5.95 1.53
CA LEU A 164 -2.83 -6.80 1.62
C LEU A 164 -1.59 -5.99 2.05
N ALA A 165 -1.45 -4.76 1.54
CA ALA A 165 -0.39 -3.84 1.97
C ALA A 165 -0.51 -3.51 3.46
N PHE A 166 -1.73 -3.30 3.96
CA PHE A 166 -2.01 -3.07 5.38
C PHE A 166 -1.56 -4.27 6.23
N PHE A 167 -1.89 -5.49 5.82
CA PHE A 167 -1.43 -6.69 6.54
C PHE A 167 0.10 -6.81 6.55
N ALA A 168 0.77 -6.50 5.45
CA ALA A 168 2.23 -6.51 5.39
C ALA A 168 2.84 -5.50 6.37
N LEU A 169 2.29 -4.28 6.41
CA LEU A 169 2.68 -3.23 7.35
C LEU A 169 2.46 -3.65 8.81
N GLU A 170 1.33 -4.28 9.14
CA GLU A 170 1.10 -4.81 10.48
C GLU A 170 2.13 -5.87 10.88
N PHE A 171 2.50 -6.79 9.98
CA PHE A 171 3.54 -7.77 10.26
C PHE A 171 4.90 -7.11 10.51
N LEU A 172 5.27 -6.08 9.72
CA LEU A 172 6.47 -5.29 9.96
C LEU A 172 6.41 -4.58 11.32
N ALA A 173 5.27 -4.00 11.68
CA ALA A 173 5.06 -3.37 12.98
C ALA A 173 5.24 -4.38 14.15
N CYS A 174 4.73 -5.60 14.00
CA CYS A 174 4.94 -6.68 14.96
C CYS A 174 6.43 -7.00 15.13
N TRP A 175 7.21 -7.06 14.05
CA TRP A 175 8.65 -7.29 14.13
C TRP A 175 9.40 -6.15 14.80
N ILE A 176 9.07 -4.90 14.48
CA ILE A 176 9.68 -3.73 15.13
C ILE A 176 9.40 -3.78 16.64
N ALA A 177 8.17 -4.07 17.04
CA ALA A 177 7.81 -4.21 18.45
C ALA A 177 8.52 -5.37 19.17
N ARG A 178 8.66 -6.53 18.50
CA ARG A 178 9.40 -7.69 19.05
C ARG A 178 10.89 -7.37 19.19
N GLY A 179 11.47 -6.68 18.20
CA GLY A 179 12.89 -6.28 18.21
C GLY A 179 13.22 -5.29 19.32
N GLU A 180 12.35 -4.31 19.57
CA GLU A 180 12.48 -3.36 20.69
C GLU A 180 12.44 -4.04 22.07
N ASN A 181 11.65 -5.10 22.21
CA ASN A 181 11.52 -5.86 23.46
C ASN A 181 12.60 -6.95 23.64
N ALA A 182 13.37 -7.27 22.59
CA ALA A 182 14.42 -8.27 22.66
C ALA A 182 15.59 -7.83 23.56
N ARG A 183 16.32 -8.80 24.11
CA ARG A 183 17.51 -8.55 24.92
C ARG A 183 18.70 -9.34 24.34
N PRO A 184 19.69 -8.69 23.70
CA PRO A 184 19.78 -7.25 23.42
C PRO A 184 18.74 -6.76 22.39
N PRO A 185 18.38 -5.46 22.38
CA PRO A 185 17.38 -4.93 21.46
C PRO A 185 17.86 -5.03 20.01
N VAL A 186 16.99 -5.54 19.14
CA VAL A 186 17.22 -5.66 17.70
C VAL A 186 16.43 -4.57 17.00
N LEU A 187 17.16 -3.65 16.38
CA LEU A 187 16.62 -2.42 15.83
C LEU A 187 16.22 -2.60 14.37
N LEU A 188 15.00 -3.08 14.16
CA LEU A 188 14.38 -3.14 12.83
C LEU A 188 13.73 -1.80 12.49
N SER A 189 13.81 -1.41 11.22
CA SER A 189 13.22 -0.17 10.71
C SER A 189 12.75 -0.38 9.28
N VAL A 190 11.62 0.22 8.95
CA VAL A 190 11.13 0.30 7.57
C VAL A 190 11.79 1.49 6.88
N ASP A 191 12.09 1.34 5.58
CA ASP A 191 12.61 2.44 4.77
C ASP A 191 11.50 3.41 4.36
N GLU A 192 11.88 4.67 4.13
CA GLU A 192 10.92 5.71 3.74
C GLU A 192 10.32 5.45 2.35
N GLY A 193 11.02 4.76 1.45
CA GLY A 193 10.54 4.42 0.12
C GLY A 193 9.32 3.48 0.15
N LEU A 194 9.33 2.48 1.04
CA LEU A 194 8.18 1.61 1.28
C LEU A 194 6.97 2.41 1.78
N VAL A 195 7.20 3.36 2.70
CA VAL A 195 6.12 4.20 3.27
C VAL A 195 5.56 5.17 2.22
N VAL A 196 6.41 5.77 1.40
CA VAL A 196 6.00 6.59 0.24
C VAL A 196 5.13 5.78 -0.71
N SER A 197 5.55 4.55 -1.03
CA SER A 197 4.78 3.63 -1.88
C SER A 197 3.42 3.25 -1.26
N ALA A 198 3.38 3.07 0.06
CA ALA A 198 2.15 2.83 0.81
C ALA A 198 1.19 4.02 0.77
N PHE A 199 1.67 5.25 0.94
CA PHE A 199 0.86 6.45 0.76
C PHE A 199 0.34 6.61 -0.67
N GLY A 200 1.17 6.30 -1.67
CA GLY A 200 0.77 6.30 -3.08
C GLY A 200 -0.39 5.33 -3.34
N THR A 201 -0.28 4.10 -2.82
CA THR A 201 -1.34 3.09 -2.89
C THR A 201 -2.60 3.54 -2.15
N ALA A 202 -2.44 4.09 -0.94
CA ALA A 202 -3.55 4.61 -0.14
C ALA A 202 -4.30 5.75 -0.85
N GLY A 203 -3.57 6.63 -1.53
CA GLY A 203 -4.17 7.71 -2.32
C GLY A 203 -4.95 7.22 -3.55
N ARG A 204 -4.44 6.19 -4.25
CA ARG A 204 -5.12 5.58 -5.40
C ARG A 204 -6.36 4.76 -5.01
N THR A 205 -6.31 4.11 -3.85
CA THR A 205 -7.40 3.25 -3.34
C THR A 205 -8.37 3.96 -2.39
N TYR A 206 -8.06 5.20 -2.00
CA TYR A 206 -8.81 5.99 -1.02
C TYR A 206 -8.90 5.35 0.38
N ASP A 207 -7.88 4.56 0.75
CA ASP A 207 -7.84 3.83 2.02
C ASP A 207 -7.07 4.61 3.10
N SER A 208 -7.81 5.29 3.98
CA SER A 208 -7.21 6.05 5.08
C SER A 208 -6.55 5.19 6.15
N THR A 209 -6.98 3.94 6.31
CA THR A 209 -6.41 3.04 7.32
C THR A 209 -4.99 2.64 6.96
N LEU A 210 -4.72 2.46 5.66
CA LEU A 210 -3.38 2.21 5.14
C LEU A 210 -2.48 3.43 5.37
N SER A 211 -2.96 4.65 5.10
CA SER A 211 -2.21 5.89 5.38
C SER A 211 -1.84 6.02 6.86
N ASP A 212 -2.78 5.72 7.77
CA ASP A 212 -2.55 5.81 9.21
C ASP A 212 -1.53 4.77 9.70
N ALA A 213 -1.64 3.53 9.19
CA ALA A 213 -0.68 2.47 9.48
C ALA A 213 0.72 2.84 8.99
N ALA A 214 0.85 3.29 7.75
CA ALA A 214 2.11 3.70 7.13
C ALA A 214 2.80 4.81 7.94
N TRP A 215 2.04 5.84 8.35
CA TRP A 215 2.55 6.93 9.17
C TRP A 215 3.02 6.47 10.55
N SER A 216 2.25 5.59 11.20
CA SER A 216 2.57 5.09 12.54
C SER A 216 3.88 4.28 12.56
N ILE A 217 4.08 3.43 11.56
CA ILE A 217 5.27 2.58 11.41
C ILE A 217 6.49 3.44 11.10
N LEU A 218 6.35 4.47 10.27
CA LEU A 218 7.44 5.39 9.99
C LEU A 218 7.87 6.13 11.25
N ARG A 219 6.94 6.71 12.00
CA ARG A 219 7.26 7.42 13.26
C ARG A 219 8.00 6.51 14.24
N ARG A 220 7.61 5.23 14.32
CA ARG A 220 8.32 4.23 15.14
C ARG A 220 9.73 3.93 14.60
N SER A 221 9.86 3.76 13.29
CA SER A 221 11.16 3.50 12.62
C SER A 221 12.15 4.66 12.80
N LEU A 222 11.67 5.91 12.72
CA LEU A 222 12.47 7.12 12.94
C LEU A 222 12.74 7.41 14.42
N ARG A 223 12.05 6.71 15.33
CA ARG A 223 12.18 6.82 16.80
C ARG A 223 12.09 8.26 17.31
N GLN A 224 11.37 9.12 16.58
CA GLN A 224 11.26 10.55 16.86
C GLN A 224 12.61 11.28 16.91
N LYS A 225 13.68 10.72 16.34
CA LYS A 225 15.02 11.32 16.33
C LYS A 225 15.30 12.14 15.06
N ARG A 226 14.58 11.85 13.98
CA ARG A 226 14.77 12.44 12.65
C ARG A 226 13.41 12.84 12.07
N ALA A 227 13.37 13.96 11.37
CA ALA A 227 12.20 14.35 10.58
C ALA A 227 12.07 13.45 9.33
N PRO A 228 10.85 13.00 8.98
CA PRO A 228 10.58 12.31 7.71
C PRO A 228 11.04 13.13 6.50
N SER A 229 11.48 12.48 5.43
CA SER A 229 11.83 13.18 4.18
C SER A 229 10.69 14.02 3.59
N PRO A 230 11.01 15.03 2.77
CA PRO A 230 10.02 15.77 1.99
C PRO A 230 9.09 14.89 1.16
N GLU A 231 9.63 13.86 0.49
CA GLU A 231 8.88 12.92 -0.34
C GLU A 231 7.82 12.18 0.47
N THR A 232 8.12 11.86 1.73
CA THR A 232 7.15 11.25 2.64
C THR A 232 6.00 12.21 2.94
N TYR A 233 6.29 13.47 3.27
CA TYR A 233 5.25 14.47 3.53
C TYR A 233 4.38 14.72 2.31
N LEU A 234 4.98 14.90 1.14
CA LEU A 234 4.27 15.08 -0.13
C LEU A 234 3.37 13.88 -0.45
N SER A 235 3.86 12.66 -0.23
CA SER A 235 3.07 11.44 -0.43
C SER A 235 1.90 11.33 0.55
N LYS A 236 2.12 11.70 1.82
CA LYS A 236 1.05 11.77 2.83
C LYS A 236 -0.01 12.82 2.46
N ILE A 237 0.40 14.01 2.01
CA ILE A 237 -0.51 15.05 1.46
C ILE A 237 -1.31 14.49 0.30
N PHE A 238 -0.67 13.83 -0.67
CA PHE A 238 -1.34 13.19 -1.80
C PHE A 238 -2.40 12.18 -1.33
N SER A 239 -2.09 11.34 -0.34
CA SER A 239 -3.03 10.34 0.18
C SER A 239 -4.28 10.96 0.81
N HIS A 240 -4.11 12.02 1.62
CA HIS A 240 -5.23 12.73 2.26
C HIS A 240 -6.02 13.55 1.25
N ALA A 241 -5.34 14.23 0.33
CA ALA A 241 -5.96 15.03 -0.73
C ALA A 241 -6.83 14.17 -1.65
N SER A 242 -6.31 13.00 -2.08
CA SER A 242 -7.05 12.05 -2.93
C SER A 242 -8.32 11.54 -2.23
N SER A 243 -8.23 11.28 -0.92
CA SER A 243 -9.34 10.85 -0.07
C SER A 243 -10.32 11.97 0.31
N GLY A 244 -10.09 13.21 -0.12
CA GLY A 244 -10.92 14.37 0.22
C GLY A 244 -10.78 14.85 1.67
N GLN A 245 -9.79 14.34 2.41
CA GLN A 245 -9.53 14.69 3.81
C GLN A 245 -8.69 15.97 3.89
N LEU A 246 -9.24 17.07 3.37
CA LEU A 246 -8.54 18.35 3.19
C LEU A 246 -7.94 18.88 4.50
N GLN A 247 -8.67 18.78 5.61
CA GLN A 247 -8.16 19.21 6.91
C GLN A 247 -6.85 18.49 7.27
N ARG A 248 -6.80 17.17 7.09
CA ARG A 248 -5.59 16.37 7.34
C ARG A 248 -4.48 16.69 6.35
N ALA A 249 -4.82 17.01 5.11
CA ALA A 249 -3.85 17.42 4.10
C ALA A 249 -3.19 18.76 4.45
N PHE A 250 -3.96 19.79 4.83
CA PHE A 250 -3.43 21.08 5.28
C PHE A 250 -2.67 20.98 6.61
N SER A 251 -3.15 20.18 7.56
CA SER A 251 -2.37 19.91 8.78
C SER A 251 -1.04 19.22 8.47
N THR A 252 -1.01 18.33 7.48
CA THR A 252 0.26 17.69 7.04
C THR A 252 1.18 18.68 6.35
N LEU A 253 0.64 19.61 5.55
CA LEU A 253 1.42 20.71 4.96
C LEU A 253 2.04 21.59 6.06
N SER A 254 1.28 21.91 7.11
CA SER A 254 1.78 22.63 8.28
C SER A 254 2.92 21.88 8.99
N GLU A 255 2.77 20.56 9.21
CA GLU A 255 3.84 19.72 9.76
C GLU A 255 5.10 19.74 8.88
N PHE A 256 4.90 19.67 7.55
CA PHE A 256 5.98 19.64 6.57
C PHE A 256 6.75 20.97 6.53
N GLU A 257 6.03 22.08 6.47
CA GLU A 257 6.56 23.43 6.56
C GLU A 257 7.35 23.64 7.86
N ASN A 258 6.81 23.27 9.01
CA ASN A 258 7.51 23.41 10.29
C ASN A 258 8.81 22.59 10.36
N ALA A 259 8.87 21.45 9.67
CA ALA A 259 10.06 20.60 9.63
C ALA A 259 11.16 21.16 8.72
N TYR A 260 10.83 21.90 7.66
CA TYR A 260 11.76 22.26 6.58
C TYR A 260 11.88 23.76 6.26
N ILE A 261 11.02 24.64 6.81
CA ILE A 261 11.12 26.10 6.58
C ILE A 261 12.50 26.65 6.99
N ASN A 262 13.13 26.09 8.03
CA ASN A 262 14.41 26.55 8.55
C ASN A 262 15.63 25.77 8.04
N SER A 263 15.47 24.82 7.10
CA SER A 263 16.59 23.98 6.66
C SER A 263 17.58 24.69 5.72
N GLY A 264 17.33 25.95 5.33
CA GLY A 264 18.25 26.79 4.56
C GLY A 264 18.40 26.41 3.08
N GLU A 265 18.09 25.17 2.72
CA GLU A 265 17.95 24.67 1.34
C GLU A 265 16.47 24.70 0.96
N VAL A 266 15.94 25.88 0.67
CA VAL A 266 14.58 25.99 0.12
C VAL A 266 14.67 25.73 -1.37
N ASP A 267 14.49 24.48 -1.78
CA ASP A 267 14.17 24.19 -3.16
C ASP A 267 12.87 24.93 -3.51
N GLU A 268 12.93 25.89 -4.44
CA GLU A 268 11.79 26.73 -4.83
C GLU A 268 10.61 25.89 -5.31
N GLU A 269 10.84 24.66 -5.78
CA GLU A 269 9.83 23.69 -6.23
C GLU A 269 9.15 22.93 -5.07
N LEU A 270 9.74 22.92 -3.87
CA LEU A 270 9.32 22.06 -2.76
C LEU A 270 7.86 22.29 -2.33
N PHE A 271 7.46 23.56 -2.32
CA PHE A 271 6.11 24.01 -1.95
C PHE A 271 5.34 24.60 -3.14
N SER A 272 5.77 24.28 -4.37
CA SER A 272 5.11 24.77 -5.58
C SER A 272 3.70 24.16 -5.72
N PRO A 273 2.65 24.99 -5.89
CA PRO A 273 1.29 24.51 -6.18
C PRO A 273 1.16 23.91 -7.58
N PHE A 274 2.13 24.18 -8.48
CA PHE A 274 2.11 23.70 -9.86
C PHE A 274 2.73 22.31 -10.03
N THR A 275 3.52 21.87 -9.06
CA THR A 275 4.25 20.60 -9.10
C THR A 275 4.00 19.80 -7.82
N SER A 276 4.79 20.03 -6.77
CA SER A 276 4.81 19.23 -5.52
C SER A 276 3.46 19.21 -4.79
N LEU A 277 2.78 20.36 -4.69
CA LEU A 277 1.49 20.51 -4.01
C LEU A 277 0.28 20.43 -4.97
N TYR A 278 0.49 20.12 -6.25
CA TYR A 278 -0.59 20.01 -7.23
C TYR A 278 -1.72 19.04 -6.81
N PRO A 279 -1.46 17.89 -6.15
CA PRO A 279 -2.55 17.05 -5.63
C PRO A 279 -3.48 17.77 -4.66
N LEU A 280 -2.96 18.68 -3.83
CA LEU A 280 -3.75 19.48 -2.89
C LEU A 280 -4.62 20.49 -3.65
N VAL A 281 -4.08 21.11 -4.71
CA VAL A 281 -4.81 22.01 -5.61
C VAL A 281 -6.01 21.29 -6.24
N VAL A 282 -5.77 20.11 -6.82
CA VAL A 282 -6.83 19.28 -7.43
C VAL A 282 -7.91 18.93 -6.39
N ALA A 283 -7.50 18.60 -5.17
CA ALA A 283 -8.44 18.30 -4.10
C ALA A 283 -9.28 19.53 -3.69
N CYS A 284 -8.69 20.74 -3.66
CA CYS A 284 -9.42 21.97 -3.34
C CYS A 284 -10.54 22.29 -4.34
N CYS A 285 -10.39 21.89 -5.62
CA CYS A 285 -11.37 22.17 -6.67
C CYS A 285 -12.28 20.99 -7.05
N LYS A 286 -12.16 19.82 -6.40
CA LYS A 286 -12.78 18.56 -6.86
C LYS A 286 -14.31 18.64 -7.02
N ASN A 287 -15.04 19.31 -6.12
CA ASN A 287 -16.49 19.52 -6.22
C ASN A 287 -16.86 21.01 -6.38
N GLY A 288 -15.98 21.79 -7.02
CA GLY A 288 -16.21 23.21 -7.29
C GLY A 288 -16.29 24.05 -6.01
N PHE A 289 -17.26 24.98 -5.99
CA PHE A 289 -17.48 25.96 -4.92
C PHE A 289 -17.64 25.31 -3.54
N THR A 290 -18.36 24.18 -3.45
CA THR A 290 -18.65 23.50 -2.17
C THR A 290 -17.38 23.04 -1.44
N THR A 291 -16.40 22.53 -2.18
CA THR A 291 -15.14 22.10 -1.60
C THR A 291 -14.32 23.30 -1.14
N LEU A 292 -14.26 24.37 -1.94
CA LEU A 292 -13.54 25.59 -1.56
C LEU A 292 -14.12 26.24 -0.30
N ASP A 293 -15.44 26.29 -0.15
CA ASP A 293 -16.06 26.84 1.06
C ASP A 293 -15.59 26.05 2.31
N SER A 294 -15.53 24.72 2.21
CA SER A 294 -14.96 23.88 3.26
C SER A 294 -13.47 24.14 3.49
N VAL A 295 -12.69 24.44 2.45
CA VAL A 295 -11.26 24.77 2.57
C VAL A 295 -11.07 26.08 3.32
N TYR A 296 -11.84 27.12 3.02
CA TYR A 296 -11.76 28.41 3.72
C TYR A 296 -12.06 28.26 5.21
N VAL A 297 -13.12 27.52 5.56
CA VAL A 297 -13.45 27.22 6.97
C VAL A 297 -12.29 26.49 7.67
N GLN A 298 -11.66 25.53 6.99
CA GLN A 298 -10.53 24.79 7.56
C GLN A 298 -9.30 25.67 7.75
N LEU A 299 -8.95 26.52 6.76
CA LEU A 299 -7.83 27.44 6.86
C LEU A 299 -8.07 28.50 7.94
N GLU A 300 -9.29 29.00 8.09
CA GLU A 300 -9.66 29.90 9.17
C GLU A 300 -9.50 29.23 10.54
N ASN A 301 -9.97 28.00 10.71
CA ASN A 301 -9.78 27.22 11.92
C ASN A 301 -8.30 27.00 12.26
N LEU A 302 -7.46 26.72 11.25
CA LEU A 302 -6.01 26.57 11.44
C LEU A 302 -5.34 27.92 11.76
N SER A 303 -5.81 29.02 11.17
CA SER A 303 -5.28 30.36 11.43
C SER A 303 -5.59 30.85 12.84
N ASN A 304 -6.70 30.37 13.42
CA ASN A 304 -7.13 30.66 14.78
C ASN A 304 -6.56 29.67 15.82
N ALA A 305 -5.81 28.65 15.38
CA ALA A 305 -5.15 27.72 16.30
C ALA A 305 -4.02 28.42 17.07
N ASP A 306 -3.54 27.77 18.14
CA ASP A 306 -2.39 28.24 18.92
C ASP A 306 -1.22 27.23 18.77
N PRO A 307 -0.11 27.59 18.10
CA PRO A 307 0.15 28.87 17.41
C PRO A 307 -0.64 29.01 16.10
N PRO A 308 -0.88 30.25 15.63
CA PRO A 308 -1.66 30.51 14.42
C PRO A 308 -0.92 29.98 13.19
N TYR A 309 -1.59 29.11 12.43
CA TYR A 309 -1.03 28.60 11.18
C TYR A 309 -1.28 29.59 10.05
N LYS A 310 -0.19 30.09 9.46
CA LYS A 310 -0.20 30.97 8.29
C LYS A 310 0.79 30.43 7.26
N SER A 311 0.31 30.10 6.06
CA SER A 311 1.11 29.50 5.00
C SER A 311 0.81 30.13 3.65
N VAL A 312 1.85 30.64 2.99
CA VAL A 312 1.76 31.16 1.61
C VAL A 312 1.52 29.99 0.65
N ALA A 313 2.17 28.84 0.86
CA ALA A 313 1.99 27.66 0.03
C ALA A 313 0.55 27.12 0.05
N ALA A 314 -0.08 27.10 1.23
CA ALA A 314 -1.49 26.69 1.38
C ALA A 314 -2.42 27.65 0.61
N LEU A 315 -2.20 28.96 0.74
CA LEU A 315 -3.01 29.98 0.05
C LEU A 315 -2.78 29.95 -1.47
N ASN A 316 -1.56 29.71 -1.92
CA ASN A 316 -1.23 29.51 -3.33
C ASN A 316 -1.99 28.31 -3.92
N CYS A 317 -2.12 27.22 -3.14
CA CYS A 317 -2.94 26.09 -3.56
C CYS A 317 -4.42 26.45 -3.71
N VAL A 318 -4.96 27.28 -2.81
CA VAL A 318 -6.34 27.78 -2.88
C VAL A 318 -6.53 28.71 -4.07
N ILE A 319 -5.63 29.67 -4.30
CA ILE A 319 -5.69 30.59 -5.45
C ILE A 319 -5.72 29.79 -6.75
N LEU A 320 -4.85 28.80 -6.90
CA LEU A 320 -4.82 27.95 -8.09
C LEU A 320 -6.07 27.03 -8.17
N GLY A 321 -6.62 26.60 -7.03
CA GLY A 321 -7.89 25.87 -6.95
C GLY A 321 -9.07 26.72 -7.43
N CYS A 322 -9.17 27.97 -6.99
CA CYS A 322 -10.15 28.96 -7.47
C CYS A 322 -10.00 29.21 -8.97
N ALA A 323 -8.75 29.33 -9.46
CA ALA A 323 -8.44 29.45 -10.88
C ALA A 323 -8.87 28.23 -11.70
N ASN A 324 -8.91 27.03 -11.12
CA ASN A 324 -9.37 25.81 -11.79
C ASN A 324 -10.89 25.74 -11.95
N ILE A 325 -11.64 26.40 -11.07
CA ILE A 325 -13.12 26.44 -11.12
C ILE A 325 -13.67 27.76 -11.67
N TRP A 326 -12.80 28.62 -12.20
CA TRP A 326 -13.14 29.93 -12.78
C TRP A 326 -13.69 30.96 -11.77
N ASP A 327 -13.35 30.80 -10.49
CA ASP A 327 -13.71 31.75 -9.45
C ASP A 327 -12.60 32.79 -9.26
N LEU A 328 -12.56 33.75 -10.16
CA LEU A 328 -11.49 34.75 -10.22
C LEU A 328 -11.58 35.77 -9.11
N ASP A 329 -12.80 36.09 -8.66
CA ASP A 329 -13.03 37.03 -7.57
C ASP A 329 -12.43 36.48 -6.28
N ARG A 330 -12.74 35.22 -5.92
CA ARG A 330 -12.11 34.59 -4.74
C ARG A 330 -10.62 34.36 -4.90
N ALA A 331 -10.14 34.07 -6.10
CA ALA A 331 -8.70 33.97 -6.36
C ALA A 331 -7.98 35.30 -6.06
N TYR A 332 -8.53 36.42 -6.54
CA TYR A 332 -7.97 37.75 -6.30
C TYR A 332 -8.09 38.19 -4.84
N GLU A 333 -9.25 37.99 -4.21
CA GLU A 333 -9.46 38.29 -2.79
C GLU A 333 -8.51 37.49 -1.88
N THR A 334 -8.25 36.23 -2.22
CA THR A 334 -7.31 35.38 -1.46
C THR A 334 -5.89 35.88 -1.62
N PHE A 335 -5.48 36.30 -2.82
CA PHE A 335 -4.17 36.89 -3.07
C PHE A 335 -3.97 38.19 -2.27
N GLU A 336 -4.92 39.11 -2.31
CA GLU A 336 -4.87 40.37 -1.53
C GLU A 336 -4.84 40.10 -0.02
N ALA A 337 -5.53 39.05 0.45
CA ALA A 337 -5.56 38.66 1.85
C ALA A 337 -4.19 38.20 2.39
N ILE A 338 -3.28 37.68 1.54
CA ILE A 338 -1.91 37.28 1.93
C ILE A 338 -1.20 38.45 2.60
N SER A 339 -1.16 39.60 1.91
CA SER A 339 -0.52 40.82 2.41
C SER A 339 -1.39 41.56 3.41
N GLY A 340 -2.65 41.83 3.04
CA GLY A 340 -3.51 42.76 3.76
C GLY A 340 -4.06 42.23 5.09
N LYS A 341 -4.48 40.95 5.13
CA LYS A 341 -5.10 40.35 6.33
C LYS A 341 -4.12 39.51 7.13
N LEU A 342 -3.26 38.74 6.45
CA LEU A 342 -2.40 37.77 7.10
C LEU A 342 -1.00 38.32 7.44
N GLY A 343 -0.60 39.43 6.81
CA GLY A 343 0.69 40.08 7.01
C GLY A 343 1.86 39.25 6.47
N MET A 344 1.61 38.40 5.47
CA MET A 344 2.61 37.56 4.81
C MET A 344 3.09 38.24 3.52
N VAL A 345 4.20 37.77 2.95
CA VAL A 345 4.73 38.26 1.68
C VAL A 345 4.37 37.27 0.57
N PRO A 346 3.61 37.68 -0.46
CA PRO A 346 3.39 36.86 -1.65
C PRO A 346 4.70 36.51 -2.34
N ASP A 347 4.84 35.26 -2.75
CA ASP A 347 6.00 34.71 -3.44
C ASP A 347 5.77 34.55 -4.96
N ILE A 348 6.77 34.06 -5.68
CA ILE A 348 6.68 33.82 -7.13
C ILE A 348 5.49 32.93 -7.50
N HIS A 349 5.17 31.94 -6.67
CA HIS A 349 4.04 31.03 -6.86
C HIS A 349 2.69 31.73 -6.67
N SER A 350 2.60 32.69 -5.76
CA SER A 350 1.41 33.53 -5.54
C SER A 350 1.07 34.32 -6.81
N TYR A 351 2.06 35.01 -7.38
CA TYR A 351 1.89 35.77 -8.62
C TYR A 351 1.59 34.85 -9.81
N ASN A 352 2.30 33.72 -9.94
CA ASN A 352 2.05 32.75 -11.00
C ASN A 352 0.64 32.16 -10.92
N ALA A 353 0.13 31.86 -9.72
CA ALA A 353 -1.23 31.36 -9.53
C ALA A 353 -2.27 32.41 -9.96
N LEU A 354 -2.05 33.68 -9.60
CA LEU A 354 -2.94 34.77 -10.00
C LEU A 354 -2.93 35.03 -11.52
N ILE A 355 -1.74 35.04 -12.13
CA ILE A 355 -1.58 35.15 -13.59
C ILE A 355 -2.26 33.97 -14.28
N CYS A 356 -2.16 32.76 -13.74
CA CYS A 356 -2.85 31.59 -14.28
C CYS A 356 -4.38 31.77 -14.23
N ALA A 357 -4.92 32.29 -13.13
CA ALA A 357 -6.34 32.61 -12.99
C ALA A 357 -6.84 33.57 -14.09
N PHE A 358 -6.18 34.71 -14.27
CA PHE A 358 -6.58 35.70 -15.28
C PHE A 358 -6.18 35.31 -16.71
N GLY A 359 -5.15 34.50 -16.89
CA GLY A 359 -4.74 33.96 -18.18
C GLY A 359 -5.81 33.06 -18.79
N LYS A 360 -6.48 32.25 -17.95
CA LYS A 360 -7.62 31.42 -18.36
C LYS A 360 -8.80 32.28 -18.85
N LEU A 361 -9.08 33.42 -18.22
CA LEU A 361 -10.13 34.37 -18.64
C LEU A 361 -9.94 34.85 -20.08
N LYS A 362 -8.69 35.13 -20.48
CA LYS A 362 -8.35 35.65 -21.82
C LYS A 362 -8.63 34.63 -22.95
N ASN A 363 -8.65 33.33 -22.64
CA ASN A 363 -8.98 32.28 -23.60
C ASN A 363 -10.49 32.02 -23.71
N ALA A 364 -11.30 32.42 -22.72
CA ALA A 364 -12.75 32.18 -22.67
C ALA A 364 -13.60 33.32 -23.26
N GLY A 365 -13.04 34.51 -23.41
CA GLY A 365 -13.72 35.65 -24.04
C GLY A 365 -12.71 36.71 -24.42
N THR A 366 -12.76 37.10 -25.70
CA THR A 366 -12.18 38.32 -26.27
C THR A 366 -11.73 39.38 -25.25
N SER A 367 -10.43 39.68 -25.24
CA SER A 367 -9.80 40.98 -24.90
C SER A 367 -10.56 41.90 -23.94
N CYS A 368 -10.14 41.98 -22.67
CA CYS A 368 -9.93 43.28 -21.99
C CYS A 368 -9.25 43.16 -20.59
N LYS A 369 -8.13 43.89 -20.44
CA LYS A 369 -7.70 44.67 -19.25
C LYS A 369 -6.87 44.10 -18.07
N VAL A 370 -6.23 42.92 -18.11
CA VAL A 370 -5.31 42.52 -17.00
C VAL A 370 -3.81 42.67 -17.32
N SER A 371 -3.43 42.93 -18.58
CA SER A 371 -2.01 42.97 -18.98
C SER A 371 -1.24 44.27 -18.67
N ILE A 372 -1.77 45.19 -17.85
CA ILE A 372 -1.10 46.49 -17.60
C ILE A 372 -0.70 46.73 -16.13
N LEU A 373 -1.16 45.94 -15.15
CA LEU A 373 -0.89 46.24 -13.73
C LEU A 373 0.26 45.44 -13.08
N VAL A 374 0.83 44.41 -13.72
CA VAL A 374 1.87 43.54 -13.10
C VAL A 374 3.28 43.80 -13.66
N LEU A 375 3.46 44.75 -14.59
CA LEU A 375 4.78 45.16 -15.10
C LEU A 375 5.12 46.63 -14.83
N GLY A 376 4.44 47.26 -13.87
CA GLY A 376 4.61 48.68 -13.60
C GLY A 376 4.48 49.04 -12.12
N THR A 377 5.44 48.61 -11.30
CA THR A 377 6.06 49.41 -10.23
C THR A 377 7.38 48.77 -9.84
#